data_AF-A0A1C9CDZ8-F1
#
_entry.id   AF-A0A1C9CDZ8-F1
#
_cell.length_a   1.000
_cell.length_b   1.000
_cell.length_c   1.000
_cell.angle_alpha   90.00
_cell.angle_beta   90.00
_cell.angle_gamma   90.00
#
_symmetry.space_group_name_H-M   'P 1'
#
loop_
_entity.id
_entity.type
_entity.pdbx_description
1 polymer ?
#
loop_
_entity_poly.entity_id
_entity_poly.type
_entity_poly.pdbx_seq_one_letter_code
_entity_poly.pdbx_strand_id
1 'polypeptide(L)' 'MAVPKKRTSKSKKNSRKANWKNKVKKAATKAISLGKSIMSGKESSFIYNSKEDN' A
#
# COMPACT_ATOMS: atom_id res chain seq x y z
N MET A 1 -36.26 -0.45 -3.53
CA MET A 1 -34.77 -0.49 -3.59
C MET A 1 -34.33 -1.90 -3.95
N ALA A 2 -33.28 -2.06 -4.76
CA ALA A 2 -32.78 -3.39 -5.12
C ALA A 2 -32.08 -4.04 -3.92
N VAL A 3 -32.46 -5.28 -3.59
CA VAL A 3 -31.85 -6.07 -2.52
C VAL A 3 -31.26 -7.37 -3.08
N PRO A 4 -30.09 -7.84 -2.58
CA PRO A 4 -29.50 -9.08 -3.05
C PRO A 4 -30.35 -10.27 -2.61
N LYS A 5 -30.82 -11.07 -3.56
CA LYS A 5 -31.63 -12.26 -3.27
C LYS A 5 -30.85 -13.36 -2.52
N LYS A 6 -29.53 -13.43 -2.75
CA LYS A 6 -28.60 -14.39 -2.13
C LYS A 6 -27.26 -13.73 -1.84
N ARG A 7 -26.54 -14.24 -0.84
CA ARG A 7 -25.18 -13.80 -0.55
C ARG A 7 -24.25 -14.09 -1.72
N THR A 8 -23.25 -13.25 -1.92
CA THR A 8 -22.19 -13.54 -2.88
C THR A 8 -21.32 -14.71 -2.41
N SER A 9 -20.87 -15.56 -3.33
CA SER A 9 -19.95 -16.65 -3.02
C SER A 9 -18.63 -16.14 -2.43
N LYS A 10 -17.96 -17.00 -1.64
CA LYS A 10 -16.68 -16.67 -1.00
C LYS A 10 -15.62 -16.27 -2.02
N SER A 11 -15.55 -17.00 -3.14
CA SER A 11 -14.61 -16.71 -4.24
C SER A 11 -14.83 -15.31 -4.83
N LYS A 12 -16.08 -14.95 -5.16
CA LYS A 12 -16.39 -13.66 -5.78
C LYS A 12 -16.23 -12.47 -4.83
N LYS A 13 -16.44 -12.67 -3.52
CA LYS A 13 -16.07 -11.68 -2.48
C LYS A 13 -14.55 -11.48 -2.41
N ASN A 14 -13.79 -12.58 -2.37
CA ASN A 14 -12.33 -12.52 -2.23
C ASN A 14 -11.64 -11.92 -3.45
N SER A 15 -12.10 -12.23 -4.66
CA SER A 15 -11.59 -11.62 -5.90
C SER A 15 -11.71 -10.09 -5.89
N ARG A 16 -12.86 -9.54 -5.48
CA ARG A 16 -13.01 -8.08 -5.34
C ARG A 16 -12.05 -7.47 -4.31
N LYS A 17 -11.85 -8.15 -3.17
CA LYS A 17 -10.88 -7.73 -2.16
C LYS A 17 -9.44 -7.76 -2.69
N ALA A 18 -9.08 -8.77 -3.49
CA ALA A 18 -7.77 -8.85 -4.12
C ALA A 18 -7.53 -7.69 -5.10
N ASN A 19 -8.53 -7.36 -5.92
CA ASN A 19 -8.46 -6.21 -6.84
C ASN A 19 -8.26 -4.89 -6.08
N TRP A 20 -8.98 -4.69 -4.97
CA TRP A 20 -8.79 -3.50 -4.12
C TRP A 20 -7.37 -3.43 -3.54
N LYS A 21 -6.84 -4.54 -3.02
CA LYS A 21 -5.45 -4.61 -2.53
C LYS A 21 -4.42 -4.35 -3.64
N ASN A 22 -4.67 -4.85 -4.84
CA ASN A 22 -3.75 -4.68 -5.96
C ASN A 22 -3.58 -3.21 -6.37
N LYS A 23 -4.64 -2.39 -6.25
CA LYS A 23 -4.57 -0.94 -6.49
C LYS A 23 -3.54 -0.24 -5.60
N VAL A 24 -3.43 -0.66 -4.34
CA VAL A 24 -2.53 -0.05 -3.34
C VAL A 24 -1.10 -0.60 -3.44
N LYS A 25 -0.90 -1.75 -4.11
CA LYS A 25 0.40 -2.43 -4.20
C LYS A 25 1.53 -1.51 -4.67
N LYS A 26 1.29 -0.68 -5.70
CA LYS A 26 2.28 0.27 -6.25
C LYS A 26 2.70 1.34 -5.24
N ALA A 27 1.77 1.83 -4.41
CA ALA A 27 2.08 2.80 -3.37
C ALA A 27 2.90 2.14 -2.25
N ALA A 28 2.52 0.93 -1.85
CA ALA A 28 3.25 0.15 -0.85
C ALA A 28 4.70 -0.16 -1.28
N THR A 29 4.93 -0.57 -2.54
CA THR A 29 6.28 -0.84 -3.04
C THR A 29 7.16 0.40 -3.05
N LYS A 30 6.59 1.56 -3.42
CA LYS A 30 7.31 2.85 -3.38
C LYS A 30 7.67 3.24 -1.95
N ALA A 31 6.73 3.14 -1.02
CA ALA A 31 6.97 3.46 0.39
C ALA A 31 8.07 2.57 1.00
N ILE A 32 8.06 1.26 0.70
CA ILE A 32 9.11 0.34 1.15
C ILE A 32 10.47 0.70 0.55
N SER A 33 10.51 0.99 -0.76
CA SER A 33 11.75 1.43 -1.42
C SER A 33 12.31 2.70 -0.80
N LEU A 34 11.45 3.65 -0.46
CA LEU A 34 11.82 4.90 0.18
C LEU A 34 12.37 4.67 1.58
N GLY A 35 11.69 3.89 2.42
CA GLY A 35 12.19 3.55 3.76
C GLY A 35 13.56 2.85 3.73
N LYS A 36 13.77 1.95 2.77
CA LYS A 36 15.08 1.29 2.58
C LYS A 36 16.19 2.26 2.15
N SER A 37 15.88 3.25 1.33
CA SER A 37 16.84 4.31 0.96
C SER A 37 17.32 5.03 2.21
N ILE A 38 16.36 5.56 3.00
CA ILE A 38 16.58 6.32 4.23
C ILE A 38 17.46 5.54 5.22
N MET A 39 17.17 4.24 5.40
CA MET A 39 17.95 3.40 6.32
C MET A 39 19.37 3.11 5.84
N SER A 40 19.60 3.10 4.53
CA SER A 40 20.92 2.80 3.95
C SER A 40 21.85 4.01 3.94
N GLY A 41 21.36 5.22 4.24
CA GLY A 41 22.15 6.47 4.19
C GLY A 41 22.65 6.84 2.78
N LYS A 42 22.11 6.19 1.74
CA LYS A 42 22.45 6.42 0.33
C LYS A 42 21.32 7.24 -0.29
N GLU A 43 21.13 8.47 0.18
CA GLU A 43 19.99 9.25 -0.26
C GLU A 43 20.19 9.80 -1.66
N SER A 44 19.22 9.52 -2.53
CA SER A 44 19.02 10.26 -3.77
C SER A 44 17.86 11.25 -3.55
N SER A 45 18.15 12.55 -3.59
CA SER A 45 17.21 13.71 -3.60
C SER A 45 16.17 13.87 -2.47
N PHE A 46 15.89 12.85 -1.66
CA PHE A 46 14.88 12.91 -0.61
C PHE A 46 15.47 13.45 0.69
N ILE A 47 15.05 14.64 1.10
CA ILE A 47 15.48 15.27 2.35
C ILE A 47 14.51 14.83 3.45
N TYR A 48 14.96 13.96 4.35
CA TYR A 48 14.26 13.62 5.59
C TYR A 48 14.79 14.52 6.71
N ASN A 49 13.95 15.40 7.24
CA ASN A 49 14.33 16.28 8.34
C ASN A 49 14.12 15.53 9.66
N SER A 50 15.09 14.70 10.08
CA SER A 50 15.13 14.11 11.41
C SER A 50 15.29 15.24 12.43
N LYS A 51 14.30 15.48 13.29
CA LYS A 51 14.43 16.40 14.43
C LYS A 51 15.28 15.81 15.57
N GLU A 52 16.28 15.00 15.26
CA GLU A 52 17.14 14.31 16.23
C GLU A 52 18.62 14.33 15.84
N ASP A 53 19.06 15.41 15.18
CA ASP A 53 20.50 15.70 15.03
C ASP A 53 20.80 17.01 15.77
N ASN A 54 20.94 16.90 17.10
CA ASN A 54 21.58 17.87 17.99
C ASN A 54 22.37 17.09 19.05
#